data_AF-A0A3M6VAC5-F1
#
_entry.id   AF-A0A3M6VAC5-F1
#
_cell.length_a   1.000
_cell.length_b   1.000
_cell.length_c   1.000
_cell.angle_alpha   90.00
_cell.angle_beta   90.00
_cell.angle_gamma   90.00
#
_symmetry.space_group_name_H-M   'P 1'
#
loop_
_entity.id
_entity.type
_entity.pdbx_description
1 polymer ?
#
loop_
_entity_poly.entity_id
_entity_poly.type
_entity_poly.pdbx_seq_one_letter_code
_entity_poly.pdbx_strand_id
1 'polypeptide(L)'
;MMFTNYLEDITSVQYNNQDKCKNAGHVWGIPLGSDKPRCLVKLDAPHCGQAPWTRDNHLGNTPDGVTPNFTWTIPRFPSGLAQLCVFRIRYNISTSDYDGWNTNATYNNKLIQQNPAVDIGATSPLKLALNTAQYGRTFQDRSHIIQLSPRFTEAVPLDKNIYNLNIRGKRGNIVQVYPAVEYDFVPNKLNIKKETDVVHIQWTGSNSHNNNSPAGDGQAGDAGEGKSGSDRNNIVETGNSLDNYPLPFEMSKMFQGATAVWSSLELKDPKPEDIAVSLASAGYYTCLRSKTCAAESVETKNTKMDVLLNNAPASFGGIMLKFSNKGCFYYMCSRNNNFSNRSQKGVLCIS
;
A
#
# COMPACT_ATOMS: atom_id res chain seq x y z
N MET A 1 32.72 6.05 12.70
CA MET A 1 31.75 6.29 13.79
C MET A 1 30.64 5.26 13.62
N MET A 2 30.35 4.43 14.62
CA MET A 2 29.32 3.39 14.52
C MET A 2 28.00 3.98 15.03
N PHE A 3 27.03 4.17 14.13
CA PHE A 3 25.70 4.65 14.49
C PHE A 3 24.87 3.52 15.09
N THR A 4 23.96 3.86 15.99
CA THR A 4 22.99 2.93 16.58
C THR A 4 21.69 2.98 15.79
N ASN A 5 21.24 1.84 15.27
CA ASN A 5 19.88 1.72 14.72
C ASN A 5 18.86 1.71 15.85
N TYR A 6 17.76 2.41 15.67
CA TYR A 6 16.76 2.63 16.71
C TYR A 6 15.35 2.69 16.14
N LEU A 7 14.37 2.38 16.98
CA LEU A 7 12.95 2.48 16.68
C LEU A 7 12.46 3.91 16.91
N GLU A 8 12.85 4.50 18.03
CA GLU A 8 12.47 5.85 18.44
C GLU A 8 13.56 6.51 19.30
N ASP A 9 13.75 7.82 19.14
CA ASP A 9 14.55 8.63 20.07
C ASP A 9 13.62 9.20 21.15
N ILE A 10 13.85 8.80 22.40
CA ILE A 10 13.04 9.20 23.55
C ILE A 10 13.80 10.12 24.50
N THR A 11 14.89 10.73 24.02
CA THR A 11 15.70 11.64 24.83
C THR A 11 14.83 12.77 25.38
N SER A 12 14.76 12.84 26.70
CA SER A 12 13.93 13.78 27.43
C SER A 12 14.60 14.17 28.75
N VAL A 13 13.99 15.05 29.54
CA VAL A 13 14.46 15.39 30.90
C VAL A 13 14.57 14.13 31.79
N GLN A 14 13.68 13.15 31.59
CA GLN A 14 13.67 11.90 32.33
C GLN A 14 14.79 10.94 31.88
N TYR A 15 15.13 10.92 30.59
CA TYR A 15 16.14 10.03 30.02
C TYR A 15 17.38 10.79 29.52
N ASN A 16 17.86 11.73 30.33
CA ASN A 16 18.90 12.69 29.93
C ASN A 16 20.35 12.21 30.15
N ASN A 17 20.56 10.98 30.62
CA ASN A 17 21.88 10.39 30.79
C ASN A 17 21.86 8.86 30.59
N GLN A 18 23.06 8.29 30.46
CA GLN A 18 23.26 6.88 30.20
C GLN A 18 22.59 5.97 31.23
N ASP A 19 22.74 6.27 32.52
CA ASP A 19 22.25 5.40 33.60
C ASP A 19 20.73 5.37 33.62
N LYS A 20 20.08 6.53 33.55
CA LYS A 20 18.61 6.63 33.46
C LYS A 20 18.07 5.92 32.22
N CYS A 21 18.77 6.05 31.09
CA CYS A 21 18.37 5.39 29.85
C CYS A 21 18.45 3.87 29.94
N LYS A 22 19.58 3.35 30.42
CA LYS A 22 19.80 1.89 30.55
C LYS A 22 18.92 1.27 31.62
N ASN A 23 18.69 1.97 32.74
CA ASN A 23 17.78 1.51 33.79
C ASN A 23 16.32 1.42 33.32
N ALA A 24 15.94 2.20 32.31
CA ALA A 24 14.64 2.10 31.65
C ALA A 24 14.58 1.02 30.54
N GLY A 25 15.66 0.25 30.34
CA GLY A 25 15.73 -0.82 29.34
C GLY A 25 16.02 -0.33 27.91
N HIS A 26 16.54 0.89 27.75
CA HIS A 26 16.80 1.52 26.46
C HIS A 26 18.31 1.55 26.14
N VAL A 27 18.64 1.92 24.90
CA VAL A 27 20.00 1.96 24.39
C VAL A 27 20.52 3.38 24.44
N TRP A 28 21.62 3.62 25.16
CA TRP A 28 22.35 4.88 25.09
C TRP A 28 23.34 4.81 23.91
N GLY A 29 23.05 5.54 22.82
CA GLY A 29 23.80 5.41 21.57
C GLY A 29 23.71 6.64 20.67
N ILE A 30 24.55 6.70 19.64
CA ILE A 30 24.59 7.82 18.69
C ILE A 30 23.66 7.49 17.50
N PRO A 31 22.52 8.17 17.33
CA PRO A 31 21.66 7.95 16.17
C PRO A 31 22.29 8.51 14.89
N LEU A 32 21.84 8.02 13.73
CA LEU A 32 22.25 8.57 12.44
C LEU A 32 21.92 10.07 12.37
N GLY A 33 22.89 10.89 11.94
CA GLY A 33 22.73 12.35 11.84
C GLY A 33 22.97 13.12 13.14
N SER A 34 23.44 12.46 14.20
CA SER A 34 23.92 13.11 15.42
C SER A 34 25.36 12.71 15.74
N ASP A 35 26.07 13.57 16.46
CA ASP A 35 27.40 13.36 17.05
C ASP A 35 27.34 13.07 18.56
N LYS A 36 26.15 13.22 19.17
CA LYS A 36 25.93 13.07 20.61
C LYS A 36 25.13 11.81 20.91
N PRO A 37 25.46 11.10 22.00
CA PRO A 37 24.66 9.97 22.43
C PRO A 37 23.29 10.44 22.95
N ARG A 38 22.29 9.60 22.72
CA ARG A 38 20.88 9.82 23.02
C ARG A 38 20.28 8.56 23.64
N CYS A 39 19.12 8.69 24.26
CA CYS A 39 18.38 7.53 24.74
C CYS A 39 17.43 7.01 23.64
N LEU A 40 17.71 5.81 23.17
CA LEU A 40 17.10 5.23 21.98
C LEU A 40 16.35 3.94 22.33
N VAL A 41 15.13 3.82 21.81
CA VAL A 41 14.38 2.56 21.84
C VAL A 41 14.99 1.62 20.83
N LYS A 42 15.35 0.41 21.27
CA LYS A 42 15.99 -0.59 20.40
C LYS A 42 15.04 -0.99 19.26
N LEU A 43 15.56 -1.03 18.04
CA LEU A 43 14.88 -1.65 16.91
C LEU A 43 15.27 -3.12 16.84
N ASP A 44 14.29 -3.99 16.66
CA ASP A 44 14.54 -5.41 16.43
C ASP A 44 15.30 -5.65 15.13
N ALA A 45 16.06 -6.74 15.10
CA ALA A 45 16.74 -7.15 13.88
C ALA A 45 15.70 -7.40 12.76
N PRO A 46 16.03 -7.11 11.49
CA PRO A 46 15.15 -7.43 10.38
C PRO A 46 14.78 -8.91 10.37
N HIS A 47 13.51 -9.22 10.13
CA HIS A 47 13.07 -10.60 9.96
C HIS A 47 13.61 -11.18 8.65
N CYS A 48 14.38 -12.27 8.74
CA CYS A 48 14.88 -13.02 7.60
C CYS A 48 14.21 -14.40 7.58
N GLY A 49 13.58 -14.77 6.46
CA GLY A 49 12.91 -16.06 6.32
C GLY A 49 12.75 -16.48 4.87
N GLN A 50 12.32 -17.72 4.66
CA GLN A 50 12.02 -18.24 3.34
C GLN A 50 10.78 -17.53 2.77
N ALA A 51 10.88 -17.05 1.52
CA ALA A 51 9.75 -16.45 0.83
C ALA A 51 8.66 -17.50 0.53
N PRO A 52 7.37 -17.12 0.52
CA PRO A 52 6.31 -18.00 0.05
C PRO A 52 6.58 -18.48 -1.38
N TRP A 53 6.13 -19.70 -1.70
CA TRP A 53 6.21 -20.19 -3.07
C TRP A 53 5.35 -19.32 -3.99
N THR A 54 5.90 -18.97 -5.14
CA THR A 54 5.19 -18.27 -6.21
C THR A 54 5.65 -18.84 -7.54
N ARG A 55 4.79 -18.83 -8.55
CA ARG A 55 5.18 -19.23 -9.90
C ARG A 55 6.24 -18.27 -10.44
N ASP A 56 7.35 -18.84 -10.92
CA ASP A 56 8.45 -18.08 -11.52
C ASP A 56 7.95 -17.12 -12.60
N ASN A 57 8.45 -15.88 -12.57
CA ASN A 57 8.10 -14.81 -13.52
C ASN A 57 6.62 -14.40 -13.58
N HIS A 58 5.82 -14.70 -12.53
CA HIS A 58 4.39 -14.37 -12.48
C HIS A 58 4.00 -13.50 -11.27
N LEU A 59 4.89 -12.59 -10.84
CA LEU A 59 4.59 -11.47 -9.93
C LEU A 59 3.84 -11.83 -8.63
N GLY A 60 4.18 -12.96 -8.03
CA GLY A 60 3.54 -13.38 -6.79
C GLY A 60 2.25 -14.18 -7.00
N ASN A 61 2.10 -14.87 -8.12
CA ASN A 61 1.03 -15.84 -8.30
C ASN A 61 1.30 -17.07 -7.42
N THR A 62 0.58 -17.19 -6.29
CA THR A 62 0.61 -18.38 -5.42
C THR A 62 -0.32 -19.47 -5.96
N PRO A 63 -0.23 -20.73 -5.48
CA PRO A 63 -1.10 -21.80 -5.95
C PRO A 63 -2.58 -21.53 -5.69
N ASP A 64 -2.88 -20.73 -4.66
CA ASP A 64 -4.24 -20.35 -4.26
C ASP A 64 -4.79 -19.15 -5.06
N GLY A 65 -4.03 -18.63 -6.02
CA GLY A 65 -4.43 -17.49 -6.86
C GLY A 65 -4.47 -16.15 -6.12
N VAL A 66 -3.91 -16.09 -4.91
CA VAL A 66 -3.73 -14.86 -4.13
C VAL A 66 -2.29 -14.38 -4.16
N THR A 67 -2.05 -13.12 -3.88
CA THR A 67 -0.68 -12.60 -3.73
C THR A 67 -0.05 -13.11 -2.43
N PRO A 68 1.26 -13.41 -2.41
CA PRO A 68 1.95 -13.76 -1.17
C PRO A 68 1.82 -12.61 -0.17
N ASN A 69 1.72 -12.96 1.10
CA ASN A 69 1.62 -12.00 2.18
C ASN A 69 2.61 -12.34 3.30
N PHE A 70 2.91 -11.34 4.11
CA PHE A 70 3.76 -11.47 5.28
C PHE A 70 3.05 -10.86 6.48
N THR A 71 2.87 -11.64 7.54
CA THR A 71 2.32 -11.14 8.80
C THR A 71 3.41 -10.40 9.56
N TRP A 72 3.22 -9.09 9.71
CA TRP A 72 4.13 -8.24 10.45
C TRP A 72 3.48 -7.78 11.76
N THR A 73 4.21 -7.93 12.87
CA THR A 73 3.84 -7.31 14.15
C THR A 73 4.36 -5.88 14.16
N ILE A 74 3.44 -4.91 14.11
CA ILE A 74 3.77 -3.48 14.15
C ILE A 74 4.44 -3.15 15.49
N PRO A 75 5.61 -2.46 15.49
CA PRO A 75 6.30 -2.13 16.73
C PRO A 75 5.51 -1.13 17.57
N ARG A 76 5.63 -1.23 18.89
CA ARG A 76 5.06 -0.25 19.83
C ARG A 76 6.06 0.88 20.05
N PHE A 77 5.62 2.11 19.82
CA PHE A 77 6.38 3.32 20.12
C PHE A 77 6.08 3.81 21.55
N PRO A 78 7.07 3.87 22.45
CA PRO A 78 6.84 4.31 23.83
C PRO A 78 6.28 5.72 23.96
N SER A 79 6.55 6.64 23.03
CA SER A 79 5.98 8.00 23.08
C SER A 79 4.46 8.06 22.94
N GLY A 80 3.84 7.04 22.33
CA GLY A 80 2.44 7.10 21.93
C GLY A 80 2.16 8.15 20.85
N LEU A 81 3.18 8.60 20.11
CA LEU A 81 3.04 9.53 18.99
C LEU A 81 3.11 8.79 17.65
N ALA A 82 2.56 9.40 16.60
CA ALA A 82 2.70 8.90 15.25
C ALA A 82 4.15 9.03 14.77
N GLN A 83 4.64 8.00 14.07
CA GLN A 83 6.02 7.92 13.63
C GLN A 83 6.10 7.74 12.13
N LEU A 84 7.00 8.49 11.49
CA LEU A 84 7.34 8.32 10.09
C LEU A 84 8.47 7.29 9.98
N CYS A 85 8.15 6.12 9.46
CA CYS A 85 9.04 4.97 9.42
C CYS A 85 9.46 4.64 7.99
N VAL A 86 10.71 4.18 7.84
CA VAL A 86 11.17 3.55 6.61
C VAL A 86 10.87 2.05 6.70
N PHE A 87 9.96 1.59 5.88
CA PHE A 87 9.65 0.18 5.70
C PHE A 87 10.44 -0.38 4.52
N ARG A 88 11.30 -1.37 4.78
CA ARG A 88 12.17 -1.97 3.78
C ARG A 88 11.83 -3.44 3.58
N ILE A 89 11.63 -3.84 2.32
CA ILE A 89 11.53 -5.25 1.92
C ILE A 89 12.72 -5.57 1.02
N ARG A 90 13.36 -6.70 1.31
CA ARG A 90 14.39 -7.30 0.46
C ARG A 90 13.98 -8.72 0.07
N TYR A 91 14.00 -8.99 -1.23
CA TYR A 91 13.76 -10.31 -1.81
C TYR A 91 15.03 -10.78 -2.53
N ASN A 92 15.55 -11.91 -2.06
CA ASN A 92 16.70 -12.58 -2.65
C ASN A 92 16.24 -13.84 -3.37
N ILE A 93 16.74 -14.03 -4.58
CA ILE A 93 16.58 -15.27 -5.34
C ILE A 93 17.86 -16.08 -5.16
N SER A 94 17.71 -17.38 -4.98
CA SER A 94 18.80 -18.35 -4.99
C SER A 94 18.49 -19.44 -6.01
N THR A 95 19.52 -20.12 -6.47
CA THR A 95 19.42 -21.26 -7.40
C THR A 95 20.33 -22.38 -6.92
N SER A 96 19.98 -23.61 -7.29
CA SER A 96 20.79 -24.81 -7.08
C SER A 96 21.83 -25.05 -8.18
N ASP A 97 21.91 -24.17 -9.19
CA ASP A 97 22.89 -24.29 -10.29
C ASP A 97 24.35 -24.05 -9.84
N TYR A 98 24.57 -23.55 -8.62
CA TYR A 98 25.90 -23.40 -8.00
C TYR A 98 25.77 -23.40 -6.47
N ASP A 99 26.91 -23.49 -5.77
CA ASP A 99 26.96 -23.36 -4.31
C ASP A 99 26.68 -21.92 -3.87
N GLY A 100 25.40 -21.59 -3.71
CA GLY A 100 24.94 -20.27 -3.31
C GLY A 100 25.40 -19.80 -1.93
N TRP A 101 25.83 -20.71 -1.04
CA TRP A 101 26.24 -20.37 0.32
C TRP A 101 27.72 -20.00 0.43
N ASN A 102 28.58 -20.61 -0.40
CA ASN A 102 30.02 -20.29 -0.43
C ASN A 102 30.43 -19.36 -1.57
N THR A 103 29.47 -18.93 -2.38
CA THR A 103 29.69 -17.99 -3.49
C THR A 103 29.44 -16.54 -3.06
N ASN A 104 30.31 -15.63 -3.47
CA ASN A 104 30.17 -14.18 -3.25
C ASN A 104 30.50 -13.38 -4.51
N ALA A 105 30.48 -12.04 -4.41
CA ALA A 105 30.69 -11.13 -5.55
C ALA A 105 32.01 -11.34 -6.32
N THR A 106 33.03 -11.97 -5.73
CA THR A 106 34.31 -12.28 -6.41
C THR A 106 34.18 -13.37 -7.48
N TYR A 107 33.06 -14.10 -7.48
CA TYR A 107 32.71 -15.16 -8.44
C TYR A 107 31.80 -14.67 -9.57
N ASN A 108 31.48 -13.36 -9.61
CA ASN A 108 30.68 -12.78 -10.69
C ASN A 108 31.28 -13.15 -12.06
N ASN A 109 30.44 -13.67 -12.96
CA ASN A 109 30.79 -14.15 -14.31
C ASN A 109 31.74 -15.36 -14.38
N LYS A 110 32.02 -16.04 -13.26
CA LYS A 110 32.90 -17.23 -13.24
C LYS A 110 32.15 -18.56 -13.16
N LEU A 111 31.09 -18.62 -12.37
CA LEU A 111 30.34 -19.87 -12.12
C LEU A 111 29.24 -20.11 -13.15
N ILE A 112 28.50 -19.06 -13.49
CA ILE A 112 27.46 -19.09 -14.53
C ILE A 112 27.80 -18.03 -15.56
N GLN A 113 27.73 -18.42 -16.83
CA GLN A 113 28.03 -17.57 -17.96
C GLN A 113 26.74 -17.15 -18.68
N GLN A 114 26.80 -16.01 -19.36
CA GLN A 114 25.71 -15.53 -20.20
C GLN A 114 25.61 -16.41 -21.46
N ASN A 115 24.42 -16.97 -21.71
CA ASN A 115 24.12 -17.80 -22.87
C ASN A 115 25.23 -18.80 -23.29
N PRO A 116 25.67 -19.70 -22.40
CA PRO A 116 26.78 -20.59 -22.67
C PRO A 116 26.43 -21.60 -23.77
N ALA A 117 27.43 -21.96 -24.57
CA ALA A 117 27.37 -23.14 -25.42
C ALA A 117 27.82 -24.35 -24.60
N VAL A 118 26.95 -25.34 -24.45
CA VAL A 118 27.21 -26.54 -23.67
C VAL A 118 27.39 -27.71 -24.64
N ASP A 119 28.48 -28.43 -24.47
CA ASP A 119 28.72 -29.67 -25.20
C ASP A 119 27.74 -30.74 -24.70
N ILE A 120 27.04 -31.36 -25.63
CA ILE A 120 26.05 -32.42 -25.39
C ILE A 120 26.51 -33.76 -25.97
N GLY A 121 27.78 -33.90 -26.33
CA GLY A 121 28.32 -35.10 -26.98
C GLY A 121 27.90 -35.25 -28.44
N ALA A 122 27.53 -34.15 -29.11
CA ALA A 122 27.10 -34.11 -30.50
C ALA A 122 27.91 -33.10 -31.32
N THR A 123 27.79 -33.13 -32.66
CA THR A 123 28.55 -32.26 -33.57
C THR A 123 28.27 -30.76 -33.38
N SER A 124 27.19 -30.39 -32.70
CA SER A 124 26.85 -29.00 -32.42
C SER A 124 26.49 -28.83 -30.95
N PRO A 125 27.03 -27.80 -30.26
CA PRO A 125 26.69 -27.53 -28.87
C PRO A 125 25.27 -26.96 -28.75
N LEU A 126 24.64 -27.18 -27.60
CA LEU A 126 23.39 -26.53 -27.26
C LEU A 126 23.68 -25.15 -26.65
N LYS A 127 23.09 -24.09 -27.21
CA LYS A 127 23.18 -22.75 -26.61
C LYS A 127 22.05 -22.57 -25.60
N LEU A 128 22.40 -22.48 -24.33
CA LEU A 128 21.42 -22.24 -23.27
C LEU A 128 21.00 -20.75 -23.29
N ALA A 129 19.73 -20.46 -23.07
CA ALA A 129 19.20 -19.10 -22.97
C ALA A 129 19.29 -18.59 -21.52
N LEU A 130 20.51 -18.45 -21.00
CA LEU A 130 20.76 -18.03 -19.62
C LEU A 130 21.12 -16.55 -19.53
N ASN A 131 20.40 -15.81 -18.69
CA ASN A 131 20.71 -14.43 -18.35
C ASN A 131 21.28 -14.35 -16.93
N THR A 132 22.59 -14.13 -16.76
CA THR A 132 23.24 -14.10 -15.43
C THR A 132 22.67 -13.00 -14.53
N ALA A 133 22.05 -11.96 -15.10
CA ALA A 133 21.33 -10.95 -14.33
C ALA A 133 20.03 -11.48 -13.69
N GLN A 134 19.54 -12.67 -14.05
CA GLN A 134 18.33 -13.30 -13.49
C GLN A 134 18.62 -14.50 -12.58
N TYR A 135 19.91 -14.81 -12.34
CA TYR A 135 20.35 -15.85 -11.39
C TYR A 135 20.45 -15.31 -9.96
N GLY A 136 20.96 -16.12 -9.03
CA GLY A 136 20.96 -15.82 -7.60
C GLY A 136 21.48 -14.41 -7.28
N ARG A 137 20.60 -13.57 -6.74
CA ARG A 137 20.83 -12.14 -6.48
C ARG A 137 19.83 -11.58 -5.49
N THR A 138 20.12 -10.40 -4.96
CA THR A 138 19.07 -9.52 -4.44
C THR A 138 18.23 -9.02 -5.61
N PHE A 139 17.06 -9.62 -5.82
CA PHE A 139 16.20 -9.29 -6.95
C PHE A 139 15.52 -7.94 -6.74
N GLN A 140 15.00 -7.71 -5.54
CA GLN A 140 14.42 -6.43 -5.15
C GLN A 140 14.86 -6.04 -3.75
N ASP A 141 15.25 -4.78 -3.61
CA ASP A 141 15.51 -4.11 -2.33
C ASP A 141 14.80 -2.76 -2.45
N ARG A 142 13.72 -2.58 -1.68
CA ARG A 142 12.81 -1.45 -1.79
C ARG A 142 12.54 -0.90 -0.41
N SER A 143 12.55 0.42 -0.31
CA SER A 143 12.22 1.16 0.89
C SER A 143 11.05 2.09 0.60
N HIS A 144 10.07 2.10 1.49
CA HIS A 144 8.89 2.95 1.44
C HIS A 144 8.79 3.73 2.74
N ILE A 145 8.28 4.95 2.66
CA ILE A 145 7.96 5.74 3.84
C ILE A 145 6.51 5.45 4.20
N ILE A 146 6.28 5.02 5.44
CA ILE A 146 4.94 4.81 5.99
C ILE A 146 4.81 5.60 7.29
N GLN A 147 3.60 6.05 7.59
CA GLN A 147 3.30 6.60 8.91
C GLN A 147 2.60 5.53 9.74
N LEU A 148 3.15 5.22 10.91
CA LEU A 148 2.51 4.37 11.91
C LEU A 148 1.91 5.28 12.97
N SER A 149 0.59 5.24 13.09
CA SER A 149 -0.13 6.01 14.08
C SER A 149 -0.52 5.14 15.28
N PRO A 150 -0.57 5.71 16.49
CA PRO A 150 -1.14 5.04 17.64
C PRO A 150 -2.56 4.59 17.35
N ARG A 151 -2.93 3.43 17.88
CA ARG A 151 -4.30 2.95 17.75
C ARG A 151 -5.26 3.90 18.47
N PHE A 152 -6.30 4.35 17.77
CA PHE A 152 -7.35 5.19 18.34
C PHE A 152 -8.30 4.36 19.21
N THR A 153 -7.84 4.02 20.41
CA THR A 153 -8.52 3.06 21.30
C THR A 153 -9.84 3.56 21.89
N GLU A 154 -10.05 4.88 21.95
CA GLU A 154 -11.30 5.48 22.42
C GLU A 154 -12.50 5.10 21.53
N ALA A 155 -12.34 5.16 20.20
CA ALA A 155 -13.43 4.78 19.28
C ALA A 155 -13.32 3.35 18.75
N VAL A 156 -12.10 2.79 18.68
CA VAL A 156 -11.83 1.42 18.20
C VAL A 156 -11.02 0.62 19.22
N PRO A 157 -11.71 -0.02 20.17
CA PRO A 157 -11.10 -0.82 21.23
C PRO A 157 -10.16 -1.93 20.70
N LEU A 158 -9.28 -2.44 21.56
CA LEU A 158 -8.20 -3.38 21.19
C LEU A 158 -8.70 -4.75 20.70
N ASP A 159 -9.90 -5.16 21.11
CA ASP A 159 -10.55 -6.42 20.71
C ASP A 159 -11.22 -6.36 19.33
N LYS A 160 -11.17 -5.20 18.66
CA LYS A 160 -11.73 -4.99 17.32
C LYS A 160 -10.66 -5.18 16.24
N ASN A 161 -11.05 -5.60 15.05
CA ASN A 161 -10.13 -5.64 13.91
C ASN A 161 -10.27 -4.38 13.06
N ILE A 162 -9.13 -3.84 12.60
CA ILE A 162 -9.11 -2.75 11.61
C ILE A 162 -8.64 -3.36 10.30
N TYR A 163 -9.52 -3.39 9.31
CA TYR A 163 -9.18 -3.79 7.95
C TYR A 163 -8.88 -2.56 7.11
N ASN A 164 -7.66 -2.44 6.61
CA ASN A 164 -7.33 -1.37 5.69
C ASN A 164 -7.75 -1.77 4.26
N LEU A 165 -8.69 -1.02 3.68
CA LEU A 165 -8.99 -1.08 2.26
C LEU A 165 -8.14 -0.01 1.56
N ASN A 166 -7.20 -0.46 0.74
CA ASN A 166 -6.22 0.37 0.05
C ASN A 166 -6.29 0.19 -1.47
N ILE A 167 -5.34 0.85 -2.14
CA ILE A 167 -5.03 0.68 -3.54
C ILE A 167 -3.64 0.06 -3.63
N ARG A 168 -3.46 -0.89 -4.54
CA ARG A 168 -2.17 -1.50 -4.85
C ARG A 168 -1.78 -1.23 -6.30
N GLY A 169 -0.50 -1.48 -6.56
CA GLY A 169 0.04 -1.53 -7.91
C GLY A 169 0.31 -0.17 -8.52
N LYS A 170 0.59 -0.18 -9.82
CA LYS A 170 0.95 1.00 -10.60
C LYS A 170 -0.13 1.27 -11.64
N ARG A 171 -0.55 2.54 -11.78
CA ARG A 171 -1.49 3.00 -12.81
C ARG A 171 -0.95 2.68 -14.22
N GLY A 172 -1.82 2.21 -15.11
CA GLY A 172 -1.49 1.80 -16.48
C GLY A 172 -2.20 0.51 -16.88
N ASN A 173 -2.15 0.13 -18.15
CA ASN A 173 -2.67 -1.17 -18.65
C ASN A 173 -1.73 -2.35 -18.29
N ILE A 174 -2.11 -3.59 -18.59
CA ILE A 174 -1.30 -4.78 -18.19
C ILE A 174 0.10 -4.78 -18.79
N VAL A 175 0.26 -4.34 -20.06
CA VAL A 175 1.55 -4.29 -20.75
C VAL A 175 2.41 -3.16 -20.21
N GLN A 176 1.78 -2.01 -19.94
CA GLN A 176 2.41 -0.81 -19.40
C GLN A 176 2.88 -0.94 -17.95
N VAL A 177 2.24 -1.82 -17.18
CA VAL A 177 2.55 -2.01 -15.78
C VAL A 177 3.56 -3.13 -15.59
N TYR A 178 3.64 -4.10 -16.51
CA TYR A 178 4.57 -5.22 -16.41
C TYR A 178 6.03 -4.74 -16.30
N PRO A 179 6.86 -5.30 -15.38
CA PRO A 179 6.59 -6.40 -14.46
C PRO A 179 6.15 -5.96 -13.04
N ALA A 180 5.45 -4.85 -12.88
CA ALA A 180 4.88 -4.43 -11.60
C ALA A 180 3.47 -5.01 -11.37
N VAL A 181 2.97 -4.89 -10.14
CA VAL A 181 1.60 -5.30 -9.78
C VAL A 181 0.60 -4.32 -10.37
N GLU A 182 -0.51 -4.87 -10.87
CA GLU A 182 -1.59 -4.13 -11.51
C GLU A 182 -2.34 -3.22 -10.54
N TYR A 183 -2.89 -2.14 -11.08
CA TYR A 183 -3.63 -1.14 -10.32
C TYR A 183 -4.99 -1.64 -9.88
N ASP A 184 -5.22 -1.75 -8.56
CA ASP A 184 -6.47 -2.35 -8.06
C ASP A 184 -6.76 -2.01 -6.59
N PHE A 185 -7.98 -2.28 -6.12
CA PHE A 185 -8.28 -2.31 -4.69
C PHE A 185 -7.57 -3.48 -4.00
N VAL A 186 -7.16 -3.28 -2.75
CA VAL A 186 -6.62 -4.36 -1.92
C VAL A 186 -7.20 -4.29 -0.50
N PRO A 187 -7.87 -5.36 -0.02
CA PRO A 187 -8.26 -6.55 -0.78
C PRO A 187 -9.44 -6.27 -1.74
N ASN A 188 -9.49 -6.99 -2.87
CA ASN A 188 -10.63 -6.94 -3.79
C ASN A 188 -11.92 -7.52 -3.21
N LYS A 189 -11.80 -8.52 -2.33
CA LYS A 189 -12.90 -9.10 -1.57
C LYS A 189 -12.57 -8.98 -0.09
N LEU A 190 -13.31 -8.12 0.59
CA LEU A 190 -13.18 -7.91 2.02
C LEU A 190 -14.37 -8.54 2.72
N ASN A 191 -14.12 -9.45 3.66
CA ASN A 191 -15.15 -10.00 4.54
C ASN A 191 -14.92 -9.46 5.94
N ILE A 192 -15.97 -8.91 6.56
CA ILE A 192 -15.92 -8.36 7.92
C ILE A 192 -17.13 -8.82 8.75
N LYS A 193 -16.95 -8.85 10.06
CA LYS A 193 -18.02 -9.07 11.04
C LYS A 193 -18.55 -7.73 11.52
N LYS A 194 -19.88 -7.53 11.39
CA LYS A 194 -20.55 -6.28 11.78
C LYS A 194 -20.20 -5.80 13.20
N GLU A 195 -20.11 -6.72 14.16
CA GLU A 195 -20.00 -6.38 15.59
C GLU A 195 -18.56 -6.13 16.07
N THR A 196 -17.56 -6.63 15.33
CA THR A 196 -16.16 -6.63 15.80
C THR A 196 -15.21 -5.87 14.90
N ASP A 197 -15.59 -5.59 13.67
CA ASP A 197 -14.63 -5.15 12.65
C ASP A 197 -14.98 -3.76 12.14
N VAL A 198 -13.93 -3.00 11.83
CA VAL A 198 -14.03 -1.68 11.18
C VAL A 198 -13.17 -1.68 9.91
N VAL A 199 -13.58 -0.90 8.92
CA VAL A 199 -12.82 -0.74 7.67
C VAL A 199 -12.24 0.66 7.63
N HIS A 200 -10.91 0.76 7.54
CA HIS A 200 -10.24 2.03 7.24
C HIS A 200 -10.03 2.10 5.73
N ILE A 201 -10.83 2.93 5.07
CA ILE A 201 -10.71 3.17 3.63
C ILE A 201 -9.77 4.35 3.44
N GLN A 202 -8.59 4.09 2.87
CA GLN A 202 -7.54 5.09 2.66
C GLN A 202 -6.68 4.71 1.46
N TRP A 203 -5.94 5.67 0.89
CA TRP A 203 -4.97 5.38 -0.16
C TRP A 203 -3.92 6.47 -0.32
N THR A 204 -2.80 6.10 -0.93
CA THR A 204 -1.77 7.03 -1.39
C THR A 204 -1.77 7.03 -2.91
N GLY A 205 -1.83 8.23 -3.50
CA GLY A 205 -1.65 8.43 -4.94
C GLY A 205 -0.44 9.31 -5.21
N SER A 206 -0.36 9.87 -6.42
CA SER A 206 0.76 10.68 -6.87
C SER A 206 0.35 11.80 -7.85
N ASN A 207 1.16 12.86 -7.89
CA ASN A 207 1.11 13.92 -8.92
C ASN A 207 2.33 13.89 -9.85
N SER A 208 3.23 12.95 -9.62
CA SER A 208 4.47 12.77 -10.37
C SER A 208 4.55 11.38 -10.98
N HIS A 209 3.42 10.69 -11.14
CA HIS A 209 3.39 9.38 -11.77
C HIS A 209 3.99 9.47 -13.17
N ASN A 210 5.08 8.75 -13.41
CA ASN A 210 5.69 8.71 -14.73
C ASN A 210 5.78 7.25 -15.19
N ASN A 211 4.98 6.87 -16.19
CA ASN A 211 5.19 5.57 -16.81
C ASN A 211 6.22 5.63 -17.95
N ASN A 212 7.34 6.35 -17.72
CA ASN A 212 8.50 6.47 -18.62
C ASN A 212 8.17 6.75 -20.10
N SER A 213 7.20 7.62 -20.39
CA SER A 213 6.88 8.00 -21.77
C SER A 213 8.03 8.74 -22.47
N PRO A 214 8.31 8.47 -23.77
CA PRO A 214 7.74 7.42 -24.62
C PRO A 214 8.67 6.20 -24.78
N ALA A 215 8.12 4.98 -24.74
CA ALA A 215 8.75 3.75 -25.23
C ALA A 215 7.83 3.09 -26.28
N GLY A 216 8.41 2.64 -27.39
CA GLY A 216 7.70 2.16 -28.59
C GLY A 216 7.15 0.73 -28.52
N ASP A 217 7.20 0.09 -27.35
CA ASP A 217 6.83 -1.32 -27.14
C ASP A 217 5.50 -1.51 -26.38
N GLY A 218 4.78 -0.42 -26.12
CA GLY A 218 3.54 -0.45 -25.33
C GLY A 218 3.76 -0.65 -23.83
N GLN A 219 5.01 -0.70 -23.35
CA GLN A 219 5.36 -0.80 -21.93
C GLN A 219 5.51 0.58 -21.25
N ALA A 220 5.35 1.67 -22.00
CA ALA A 220 5.31 3.03 -21.49
C ALA A 220 3.95 3.69 -21.71
N GLY A 221 3.70 4.75 -20.94
CA GLY A 221 2.50 5.59 -21.04
C GLY A 221 1.48 5.36 -19.94
N ASP A 222 0.57 6.31 -19.82
CA ASP A 222 -0.31 6.44 -18.66
C ASP A 222 -1.75 6.04 -19.03
N ALA A 223 -2.00 4.76 -19.39
CA ALA A 223 -3.39 4.35 -19.61
C ALA A 223 -4.20 4.53 -18.31
N GLY A 224 -5.47 4.89 -18.47
CA GLY A 224 -6.34 5.35 -17.40
C GLY A 224 -6.85 6.75 -17.68
N GLU A 225 -7.92 7.13 -16.98
CA GLU A 225 -8.55 8.42 -17.25
C GLU A 225 -7.76 9.59 -16.62
N GLY A 226 -7.93 10.75 -17.25
CA GLY A 226 -7.43 12.07 -16.86
C GLY A 226 -5.92 12.30 -16.97
N LYS A 227 -5.44 13.35 -16.28
CA LYS A 227 -4.17 13.99 -16.61
C LYS A 227 -3.00 13.02 -16.39
N SER A 228 -2.06 12.98 -17.35
CA SER A 228 -0.77 12.32 -17.16
C SER A 228 -0.09 12.81 -15.87
N GLY A 229 0.54 11.91 -15.14
CA GLY A 229 1.10 12.20 -13.82
C GLY A 229 0.10 12.25 -12.67
N SER A 230 -1.21 12.29 -12.93
CA SER A 230 -2.22 12.23 -11.87
C SER A 230 -2.63 10.80 -11.57
N ASP A 231 -2.43 10.42 -10.32
CA ASP A 231 -2.89 9.16 -9.76
C ASP A 231 -3.92 9.48 -8.68
N ARG A 232 -5.16 9.03 -8.91
CA ARG A 232 -6.37 9.36 -8.16
C ARG A 232 -7.24 8.13 -8.04
N ASN A 233 -7.92 7.99 -6.92
CA ASN A 233 -8.90 6.93 -6.70
C ASN A 233 -10.14 7.51 -6.06
N ASN A 234 -11.26 6.83 -6.26
CA ASN A 234 -12.49 7.08 -5.54
C ASN A 234 -13.27 5.77 -5.38
N ILE A 235 -14.35 5.82 -4.60
CA ILE A 235 -15.23 4.67 -4.42
C ILE A 235 -16.67 5.13 -4.62
N VAL A 236 -17.39 4.41 -5.46
CA VAL A 236 -18.84 4.51 -5.63
C VAL A 236 -19.47 3.12 -5.55
N GLU A 237 -20.63 2.99 -4.90
CA GLU A 237 -21.35 1.72 -4.79
C GLU A 237 -22.03 1.38 -6.13
N THR A 238 -22.05 0.09 -6.49
CA THR A 238 -22.72 -0.45 -7.68
C THR A 238 -23.74 -1.51 -7.28
N GLY A 239 -24.71 -1.79 -8.16
CA GLY A 239 -25.76 -2.78 -7.88
C GLY A 239 -25.22 -4.21 -7.84
N ASN A 240 -24.28 -4.53 -8.72
CA ASN A 240 -23.57 -5.80 -8.78
C ASN A 240 -22.11 -5.63 -9.24
N SER A 241 -21.35 -6.73 -9.28
CA SER A 241 -19.93 -6.74 -9.70
C SER A 241 -19.71 -6.48 -11.20
N LEU A 242 -20.72 -6.70 -12.04
CA LEU A 242 -20.66 -6.51 -13.49
C LEU A 242 -20.99 -5.08 -13.91
N ASP A 243 -21.74 -4.34 -13.10
CA ASP A 243 -22.16 -2.97 -13.38
C ASP A 243 -20.97 -2.00 -13.50
N ASN A 244 -21.08 -1.04 -14.40
CA ASN A 244 -20.10 0.05 -14.59
C ASN A 244 -20.72 1.44 -14.33
N TYR A 245 -21.87 1.46 -13.67
CA TYR A 245 -22.59 2.68 -13.29
C TYR A 245 -22.86 2.66 -11.78
N PRO A 246 -22.68 3.79 -11.08
CA PRO A 246 -22.94 3.87 -9.66
C PRO A 246 -24.44 3.82 -9.36
N LEU A 247 -24.77 3.35 -8.16
CA LEU A 247 -26.11 3.51 -7.61
C LEU A 247 -26.36 4.98 -7.22
N PRO A 248 -27.60 5.47 -7.35
CA PRO A 248 -28.01 6.68 -6.64
C PRO A 248 -27.91 6.44 -5.12
N PHE A 249 -27.65 7.49 -4.35
CA PHE A 249 -27.40 7.38 -2.90
C PHE A 249 -28.58 6.74 -2.15
N GLU A 250 -29.81 7.00 -2.59
CA GLU A 250 -31.04 6.45 -2.03
C GLU A 250 -31.12 4.91 -2.16
N MET A 251 -30.34 4.32 -3.06
CA MET A 251 -30.21 2.87 -3.23
C MET A 251 -28.90 2.30 -2.65
N SER A 252 -27.98 3.16 -2.21
CA SER A 252 -26.64 2.82 -1.75
C SER A 252 -26.65 2.26 -0.31
N LYS A 253 -26.99 0.98 -0.18
CA LYS A 253 -27.16 0.33 1.13
C LYS A 253 -25.84 0.19 1.90
N MET A 254 -24.70 0.12 1.21
CA MET A 254 -23.38 0.13 1.86
C MET A 254 -23.17 1.43 2.61
N PHE A 255 -23.37 2.58 1.94
CA PHE A 255 -23.13 3.89 2.54
C PHE A 255 -24.23 4.29 3.52
N GLN A 256 -25.49 3.98 3.26
CA GLN A 256 -26.58 4.20 4.23
C GLN A 256 -26.35 3.47 5.56
N GLY A 257 -25.69 2.32 5.52
CA GLY A 257 -25.31 1.57 6.71
C GLY A 257 -23.97 2.00 7.33
N ALA A 258 -23.26 2.97 6.74
CA ALA A 258 -21.93 3.35 7.18
C ALA A 258 -21.98 4.40 8.30
N THR A 259 -21.08 4.26 9.28
CA THR A 259 -20.89 5.25 10.34
C THR A 259 -19.39 5.43 10.57
N ALA A 260 -18.93 6.68 10.53
CA ALA A 260 -17.56 7.01 10.83
C ALA A 260 -17.28 6.84 12.33
N VAL A 261 -16.19 6.14 12.66
CA VAL A 261 -15.61 6.11 14.01
C VAL A 261 -14.35 6.95 14.11
N TRP A 262 -13.77 7.29 12.96
CA TRP A 262 -12.64 8.21 12.83
C TRP A 262 -12.60 8.74 11.40
N SER A 263 -12.16 9.98 11.23
CA SER A 263 -12.00 10.63 9.92
C SER A 263 -10.72 11.46 9.89
N SER A 264 -9.96 11.34 8.79
CA SER A 264 -8.80 12.21 8.54
C SER A 264 -9.22 13.61 8.13
N LEU A 265 -10.47 13.81 7.73
CA LEU A 265 -11.01 15.12 7.31
C LEU A 265 -11.40 15.98 8.50
N GLU A 266 -11.65 17.27 8.28
CA GLU A 266 -12.08 18.18 9.34
C GLU A 266 -13.43 17.76 9.94
N LEU A 267 -14.36 17.28 9.11
CA LEU A 267 -15.62 16.72 9.57
C LEU A 267 -15.40 15.35 10.22
N LYS A 268 -15.54 15.30 11.56
CA LYS A 268 -15.30 14.10 12.37
C LYS A 268 -16.50 13.16 12.44
N ASP A 269 -17.70 13.71 12.38
CA ASP A 269 -18.96 12.95 12.45
C ASP A 269 -19.80 13.11 11.16
N PRO A 270 -19.26 12.70 9.99
CA PRO A 270 -19.98 12.80 8.72
C PRO A 270 -21.21 11.88 8.72
N LYS A 271 -22.30 12.35 8.11
CA LYS A 271 -23.47 11.52 7.85
C LYS A 271 -23.19 10.52 6.71
N PRO A 272 -23.99 9.46 6.55
CA PRO A 272 -23.90 8.53 5.42
C PRO A 272 -23.69 9.19 4.05
N GLU A 273 -24.44 10.25 3.74
CA GLU A 273 -24.33 10.99 2.48
C GLU A 273 -23.00 11.75 2.35
N ASP A 274 -22.46 12.26 3.47
CA ASP A 274 -21.19 12.96 3.50
C ASP A 274 -20.03 11.97 3.30
N ILE A 275 -20.12 10.78 3.90
CA ILE A 275 -19.17 9.66 3.68
C ILE A 275 -19.16 9.26 2.20
N ALA A 276 -20.34 9.05 1.61
CA ALA A 276 -20.47 8.66 0.22
C ALA A 276 -19.86 9.71 -0.73
N VAL A 277 -20.19 10.99 -0.53
CA VAL A 277 -19.66 12.11 -1.31
C VAL A 277 -18.14 12.22 -1.15
N SER A 278 -17.64 12.07 0.07
CA SER A 278 -16.21 12.16 0.34
C SER A 278 -15.43 11.06 -0.37
N LEU A 279 -15.90 9.80 -0.27
CA LEU A 279 -15.27 8.68 -0.95
C LEU A 279 -15.41 8.74 -2.47
N ALA A 280 -16.53 9.26 -2.99
CA ALA A 280 -16.75 9.45 -4.42
C ALA A 280 -15.86 10.58 -5.01
N SER A 281 -15.42 11.53 -4.19
CA SER A 281 -14.63 12.69 -4.60
C SER A 281 -13.18 12.68 -4.10
N ALA A 282 -12.72 11.58 -3.53
CA ALA A 282 -11.40 11.43 -2.93
C ALA A 282 -11.07 12.48 -1.83
N GLY A 283 -12.09 12.86 -1.07
CA GLY A 283 -12.00 13.90 -0.04
C GLY A 283 -11.99 15.33 -0.59
N TYR A 284 -12.19 15.53 -1.91
CA TYR A 284 -12.34 16.88 -2.46
C TYR A 284 -13.57 17.59 -1.88
N TYR A 285 -14.67 16.88 -1.72
CA TYR A 285 -15.81 17.32 -0.93
C TYR A 285 -15.81 16.59 0.41
N THR A 286 -15.96 17.34 1.50
CA THR A 286 -16.02 16.75 2.85
C THR A 286 -17.45 16.37 3.23
N CYS A 287 -18.44 17.06 2.65
CA CYS A 287 -19.86 16.84 2.95
C CYS A 287 -20.74 17.27 1.76
N LEU A 288 -22.00 16.86 1.78
CA LEU A 288 -22.97 17.26 0.76
C LEU A 288 -23.44 18.70 0.96
N ARG A 289 -23.80 19.06 2.20
CA ARG A 289 -24.51 20.32 2.51
C ARG A 289 -23.57 21.36 3.13
N SER A 290 -23.65 22.59 2.64
CA SER A 290 -22.89 23.74 3.16
C SER A 290 -23.13 24.02 4.65
N LYS A 291 -24.32 23.71 5.16
CA LYS A 291 -24.59 23.79 6.60
C LYS A 291 -23.73 22.85 7.44
N THR A 292 -23.24 21.75 6.87
CA THR A 292 -22.43 20.75 7.57
C THR A 292 -20.94 21.08 7.56
N CYS A 293 -20.37 21.52 6.43
CA CYS A 293 -18.93 21.77 6.29
C CYS A 293 -18.57 23.02 5.48
N ALA A 294 -19.49 23.99 5.38
CA ALA A 294 -19.29 25.29 4.76
C ALA A 294 -18.64 25.18 3.35
N ALA A 295 -17.51 25.85 3.14
CA ALA A 295 -16.81 25.92 1.87
C ALA A 295 -16.26 24.57 1.36
N GLU A 296 -16.23 23.53 2.20
CA GLU A 296 -15.79 22.19 1.82
C GLU A 296 -16.93 21.30 1.29
N SER A 297 -18.15 21.86 1.19
CA SER A 297 -19.34 21.15 0.72
C SER A 297 -19.49 21.15 -0.80
N VAL A 298 -20.29 20.22 -1.32
CA VAL A 298 -20.66 20.18 -2.74
C VAL A 298 -21.38 21.48 -3.17
N GLU A 299 -22.20 22.06 -2.30
CA GLU A 299 -23.04 23.22 -2.62
C GLU A 299 -22.26 24.53 -2.82
N THR A 300 -21.20 24.74 -2.03
CA THR A 300 -20.56 26.07 -1.93
C THR A 300 -19.07 26.07 -2.19
N LYS A 301 -18.43 24.93 -2.48
CA LYS A 301 -17.00 24.93 -2.82
C LYS A 301 -16.78 25.65 -4.15
N ASN A 302 -16.10 26.80 -4.08
CA ASN A 302 -15.92 27.72 -5.21
C ASN A 302 -15.24 27.07 -6.42
N THR A 303 -14.24 26.23 -6.18
CA THR A 303 -13.57 25.51 -7.24
C THR A 303 -14.41 24.27 -7.59
N LYS A 304 -14.90 24.21 -8.83
CA LYS A 304 -15.63 23.04 -9.31
C LYS A 304 -14.69 21.83 -9.35
N MET A 305 -15.15 20.68 -8.87
CA MET A 305 -14.40 19.43 -9.06
C MET A 305 -14.25 19.15 -10.55
N ASP A 306 -13.02 18.87 -10.96
CA ASP A 306 -12.74 18.40 -12.30
C ASP A 306 -13.48 17.06 -12.52
N VAL A 307 -14.13 16.88 -13.67
CA VAL A 307 -14.96 15.68 -13.96
C VAL A 307 -14.15 14.39 -13.97
N LEU A 308 -12.83 14.54 -14.03
CA LEU A 308 -11.81 13.52 -14.01
C LEU A 308 -11.03 13.60 -12.67
N LEU A 309 -11.53 14.25 -11.62
CA LEU A 309 -10.90 14.32 -10.30
C LEU A 309 -9.44 14.83 -10.32
N ASN A 310 -9.01 15.52 -11.40
CA ASN A 310 -7.60 15.93 -11.55
C ASN A 310 -7.17 16.90 -10.43
N ASN A 311 -8.11 17.69 -9.92
CA ASN A 311 -7.91 18.63 -8.81
C ASN A 311 -8.26 18.04 -7.42
N ALA A 312 -8.65 16.78 -7.34
CA ALA A 312 -8.81 16.09 -6.06
C ALA A 312 -7.43 15.82 -5.41
N PRO A 313 -7.36 15.62 -4.09
CA PRO A 313 -6.14 15.15 -3.43
C PRO A 313 -5.63 13.83 -4.05
N ALA A 314 -4.31 13.71 -4.20
CA ALA A 314 -3.70 12.47 -4.69
C ALA A 314 -3.83 11.33 -3.67
N SER A 315 -3.57 11.67 -2.41
CA SER A 315 -3.64 10.76 -1.27
C SER A 315 -4.80 11.14 -0.37
N PHE A 316 -5.46 10.13 0.18
CA PHE A 316 -6.61 10.28 1.06
C PHE A 316 -6.33 9.52 2.36
N GLY A 317 -6.18 10.27 3.47
CA GLY A 317 -5.96 9.70 4.81
C GLY A 317 -7.15 8.89 5.31
N GLY A 318 -8.31 9.05 4.69
CA GLY A 318 -9.39 8.09 4.78
C GLY A 318 -10.40 8.34 5.88
N ILE A 319 -11.36 7.42 5.94
CA ILE A 319 -12.38 7.33 6.99
C ILE A 319 -12.39 5.90 7.50
N MET A 320 -12.48 5.74 8.81
CA MET A 320 -12.66 4.45 9.45
C MET A 320 -14.14 4.24 9.73
N LEU A 321 -14.72 3.19 9.15
CA LEU A 321 -16.15 2.95 9.07
C LEU A 321 -16.56 1.68 9.81
N LYS A 322 -17.66 1.77 10.53
CA LYS A 322 -18.51 0.63 10.92
C LYS A 322 -19.68 0.54 9.93
N PHE A 323 -20.17 -0.68 9.72
CA PHE A 323 -21.31 -0.92 8.84
C PHE A 323 -22.42 -1.66 9.57
N SER A 324 -23.64 -1.13 9.52
CA SER A 324 -24.81 -1.69 10.20
C SER A 324 -25.61 -2.65 9.32
N ASN A 325 -25.53 -2.50 8.00
CA ASN A 325 -26.24 -3.32 7.03
C ASN A 325 -25.43 -4.60 6.72
N LYS A 326 -26.08 -5.76 6.81
CA LYS A 326 -25.49 -7.05 6.42
C LYS A 326 -25.69 -7.31 4.93
N GLY A 327 -24.80 -8.13 4.35
CA GLY A 327 -24.82 -8.49 2.94
C GLY A 327 -23.50 -8.21 2.23
N CYS A 328 -23.45 -8.50 0.92
CA CYS A 328 -22.31 -8.16 0.08
C CYS A 328 -22.66 -6.93 -0.78
N PHE A 329 -21.82 -5.91 -0.67
CA PHE A 329 -21.95 -4.65 -1.39
C PHE A 329 -20.80 -4.52 -2.39
N TYR A 330 -21.12 -4.11 -3.60
CA TYR A 330 -20.18 -3.98 -4.70
C TYR A 330 -19.83 -2.52 -4.89
N TYR A 331 -18.57 -2.25 -5.23
CA TYR A 331 -18.12 -0.90 -5.47
C TYR A 331 -17.05 -0.88 -6.57
N MET A 332 -16.89 0.28 -7.18
CA MET A 332 -15.89 0.52 -8.21
C MET A 332 -15.20 1.86 -8.01
N CYS A 333 -14.01 1.99 -8.59
CA CYS A 333 -13.38 3.28 -8.77
C CYS A 333 -13.85 3.88 -10.09
N SER A 334 -14.78 4.82 -10.07
CA SER A 334 -15.33 5.41 -11.30
C SER A 334 -14.27 6.13 -12.14
N ARG A 335 -13.18 6.57 -11.51
CA ARG A 335 -12.01 7.16 -12.17
C ARG A 335 -11.18 6.16 -12.97
N ASN A 336 -11.05 4.92 -12.49
CA ASN A 336 -10.05 3.96 -12.99
C ASN A 336 -10.71 2.69 -13.52
N ASN A 337 -11.96 2.78 -13.96
CA ASN A 337 -12.73 1.65 -14.45
C ASN A 337 -12.58 1.39 -15.97
N ASN A 338 -11.58 2.02 -16.61
CA ASN A 338 -11.33 1.94 -18.05
C ASN A 338 -9.82 1.82 -18.37
N PHE A 339 -9.16 0.77 -17.89
CA PHE A 339 -7.78 0.46 -18.30
C PHE A 339 -7.78 -0.54 -19.47
N SER A 340 -8.25 -0.10 -20.65
CA SER A 340 -8.47 -0.94 -21.83
C SER A 340 -9.56 -1.99 -21.64
N ASN A 341 -9.26 -3.12 -21.01
CA ASN A 341 -10.18 -4.25 -20.80
C ASN A 341 -10.40 -4.60 -19.32
N ARG A 342 -10.10 -3.67 -18.40
CA ARG A 342 -10.10 -3.94 -16.95
C ARG A 342 -10.92 -2.92 -16.18
N SER A 343 -11.51 -3.43 -15.10
CA SER A 343 -12.32 -2.70 -14.14
C SER A 343 -11.68 -2.72 -12.75
N GLN A 344 -11.53 -1.57 -12.10
CA GLN A 344 -11.11 -1.50 -10.71
C GLN A 344 -12.34 -1.61 -9.79
N LYS A 345 -12.56 -2.80 -9.25
CA LYS A 345 -13.77 -3.16 -8.52
C LYS A 345 -13.45 -3.96 -7.27
N GLY A 346 -14.31 -3.82 -6.27
CA GLY A 346 -14.23 -4.58 -5.03
C GLY A 346 -15.60 -4.98 -4.50
N VAL A 347 -15.58 -5.88 -3.53
CA VAL A 347 -16.76 -6.33 -2.80
C VAL A 347 -16.46 -6.31 -1.30
N LEU A 348 -17.40 -5.76 -0.55
CA LEU A 348 -17.41 -5.75 0.91
C LEU A 348 -18.57 -6.63 1.40
N CYS A 349 -18.26 -7.77 1.99
CA CYS A 349 -19.24 -8.68 2.57
C CYS A 349 -19.25 -8.55 4.09
N ILE A 350 -20.43 -8.29 4.64
CA ILE A 350 -20.65 -7.99 6.06
C ILE A 350 -21.57 -9.06 6.64
N SER A 351 -21.05 -9.83 7.60
CA SER A 351 -21.77 -10.91 8.29
C SER A 351 -22.33 -10.50 9.65
#